data_AF-A0ABD0YZB9-F1
#
_entry.id   AF-A0ABD0YZB9-F1
#
_cell.length_a   1.000
_cell.length_b   1.000
_cell.length_c   1.000
_cell.angle_alpha   90.00
_cell.angle_beta   90.00
_cell.angle_gamma   90.00
#
_symmetry.space_group_name_H-M   'P 1'
#
loop_
_entity.id
_entity.type
_entity.pdbx_description
1 polymer ?
#
loop_
_entity_poly.entity_id
_entity_poly.type
_entity_poly.pdbx_seq_one_letter_code
_entity_poly.pdbx_strand_id
1 'polypeptide(L)'
;MASSEDLLLPSLTFDLIEEILYRTPAKSLLRFKSTCKNWYSLITDKKFIYNHLDQSPEGFIRYQTSHAIDPVTGIVSDSPFPDELVPDRTSYMIHCDGLMLCQWYDPDEERRMIYSNISVWNPALRKIKWIPP
;
A
#
# COMPACT_ATOMS: atom_id res chain seq x y z
N MET A 1 3.27 43.62 35.88
CA MET A 1 3.96 42.32 36.02
C MET A 1 3.34 41.38 35.01
N ALA A 2 4.21 40.69 34.25
CA ALA A 2 4.01 40.16 32.90
C ALA A 2 2.62 39.55 32.59
N SER A 3 2.02 40.07 31.52
CA SER A 3 1.07 39.37 30.66
C SER A 3 1.78 38.12 30.14
N SER A 4 1.30 36.94 30.53
CA SER A 4 1.71 35.69 29.93
C SER A 4 1.19 35.70 28.49
N GLU A 5 2.05 36.15 27.58
CA GLU A 5 1.89 35.93 26.15
C GLU A 5 1.88 34.41 25.96
N ASP A 6 0.67 33.85 25.84
CA ASP A 6 0.47 32.50 25.32
C ASP A 6 1.28 32.42 24.03
N LEU A 7 2.26 31.52 24.02
CA LEU A 7 3.11 31.24 22.89
C LEU A 7 2.20 30.77 21.74
N LEU A 8 1.79 31.71 20.89
CA LEU A 8 1.10 31.49 19.63
C LEU A 8 2.06 30.77 18.68
N LEU A 9 2.38 29.51 18.97
CA LEU A 9 2.71 28.55 17.93
C LEU A 9 1.58 28.68 16.91
N PRO A 10 1.85 29.00 15.64
CA PRO A 10 0.80 29.03 14.63
C PRO A 10 0.20 27.63 14.61
N SER A 11 -0.99 27.48 15.20
CA SER A 11 -1.68 26.21 15.18
C SER A 11 -1.96 25.91 13.72
N LEU A 12 -1.28 24.90 13.17
CA LEU A 12 -1.50 24.49 11.80
C LEU A 12 -2.99 24.16 11.64
N THR A 13 -3.66 24.79 10.67
CA THR A 13 -5.09 24.57 10.45
C THR A 13 -5.35 23.12 10.07
N PHE A 14 -6.56 22.63 10.34
CA PHE A 14 -6.90 21.24 10.03
C PHE A 14 -6.78 20.93 8.53
N ASP A 15 -7.11 21.88 7.67
CA ASP A 15 -6.97 21.76 6.21
C ASP A 15 -5.50 21.52 5.78
N LEU A 16 -4.56 22.22 6.41
CA LEU A 16 -3.12 22.04 6.15
C LEU A 16 -2.62 20.71 6.70
N ILE A 17 -3.14 20.26 7.85
CA ILE A 17 -2.84 18.92 8.39
C ILE A 17 -3.34 17.85 7.42
N GLU A 18 -4.55 18.00 6.90
CA GLU A 18 -5.13 17.07 5.92
C GLU A 18 -4.26 17.01 4.65
N GLU A 19 -3.81 18.16 4.12
CA GLU A 19 -2.92 18.21 2.96
C GLU A 19 -1.56 17.52 3.21
N ILE A 20 -0.97 17.70 4.40
CA ILE A 20 0.26 17.01 4.79
C ILE A 20 0.03 15.50 4.84
N LEU A 21 -1.08 15.06 5.43
CA LEU A 21 -1.41 13.64 5.52
C LEU A 21 -1.67 13.05 4.13
N TYR A 22 -2.30 13.78 3.20
CA TYR A 22 -2.46 13.32 1.82
C TYR A 22 -1.13 13.06 1.10
N ARG A 23 -0.11 13.89 1.35
CA ARG A 23 1.22 13.73 0.73
C ARG A 23 2.10 12.72 1.48
N THR A 24 1.65 12.23 2.62
CA THR A 24 2.44 11.31 3.45
C THR A 24 2.35 9.88 2.92
N PRO A 25 3.45 9.13 2.78
CA PRO A 25 3.41 7.73 2.35
C PRO A 25 2.53 6.86 3.27
N ALA A 26 1.79 5.91 2.69
CA ALA A 26 0.83 5.06 3.41
C ALA A 26 1.43 4.36 4.65
N LYS A 27 2.68 3.90 4.56
CA LYS A 27 3.40 3.26 5.68
C LYS A 27 3.55 4.18 6.90
N SER A 28 3.79 5.47 6.68
CA SER A 28 3.88 6.46 7.75
C SER A 28 2.49 6.80 8.30
N LEU A 29 1.47 6.92 7.44
CA LEU A 29 0.09 7.13 7.85
C LEU A 29 -0.44 6.05 8.79
N LEU A 30 -0.05 4.79 8.58
CA LEU A 30 -0.42 3.70 9.50
C LEU A 30 0.09 3.91 10.92
N ARG A 31 1.26 4.51 11.10
CA ARG A 31 1.81 4.88 12.43
C ARG A 31 1.07 6.08 13.01
N PHE A 32 0.64 7.01 12.16
CA PHE A 32 -0.09 8.21 12.56
C PHE A 32 -1.50 7.93 13.08
N LYS A 33 -2.08 6.77 12.77
CA LYS A 33 -3.35 6.33 13.38
C LYS A 33 -3.33 6.31 14.91
N SER A 34 -2.17 6.12 15.54
CA SER A 34 -2.07 6.04 17.01
C SER A 34 -1.76 7.37 17.71
N THR A 35 -1.66 8.50 16.99
CA THR A 35 -1.27 9.78 17.61
C THR A 35 -2.44 10.51 18.26
N CYS A 36 -3.57 10.65 17.57
CA CYS A 36 -4.77 11.27 18.10
C CYS A 36 -6.04 10.78 17.37
N LYS A 37 -7.21 11.01 17.99
CA LYS A 37 -8.51 10.58 17.44
C LYS A 37 -8.84 11.24 16.11
N ASN A 38 -8.47 12.51 15.93
CA ASN A 38 -8.75 13.24 14.69
C ASN A 38 -7.96 12.65 13.51
N TRP A 39 -6.68 12.34 13.72
CA TRP A 39 -5.86 11.70 12.69
C TRP A 39 -6.32 10.28 12.41
N TYR A 40 -6.65 9.50 13.44
CA TYR A 40 -7.26 8.19 13.26
C TYR A 40 -8.51 8.28 12.38
N SER A 41 -9.45 9.17 12.73
CA SER A 41 -10.70 9.36 11.99
C SER A 41 -10.45 9.71 10.54
N LEU A 42 -9.58 10.70 10.27
CA LEU A 42 -9.24 11.14 8.91
C LEU A 42 -8.57 10.02 8.10
N ILE A 43 -7.57 9.34 8.66
CA ILE A 43 -6.82 8.29 7.94
C ILE A 43 -7.69 7.04 7.70
N THR A 44 -8.75 6.84 8.48
CA THR A 44 -9.72 5.74 8.26
C THR A 44 -10.93 6.15 7.41
N ASP A 45 -11.06 7.43 7.08
CA ASP A 45 -12.14 7.93 6.23
C ASP A 45 -11.97 7.42 4.79
N LYS A 46 -13.08 6.98 4.18
CA LYS A 46 -13.06 6.38 2.85
C LYS A 46 -12.63 7.39 1.79
N LYS A 47 -13.10 8.64 1.86
CA LYS A 47 -12.77 9.68 0.89
C LYS A 47 -11.28 10.00 0.98
N PHE A 48 -10.74 10.12 2.19
CA PHE A 48 -9.31 10.28 2.38
C PHE A 48 -8.51 9.12 1.77
N ILE A 49 -8.92 7.87 2.03
CA ILE A 49 -8.25 6.69 1.47
C ILE A 49 -8.26 6.71 -0.06
N TYR A 50 -9.40 6.92 -0.71
CA TYR A 50 -9.48 6.94 -2.18
C TYR A 50 -8.66 8.08 -2.79
N ASN A 51 -8.79 9.30 -2.26
CA ASN A 51 -8.02 10.45 -2.72
C ASN A 51 -6.49 10.27 -2.53
N HIS A 52 -6.08 9.57 -1.47
CA HIS A 52 -4.68 9.21 -1.22
C HIS A 52 -4.18 8.16 -2.21
N LEU A 53 -5.02 7.17 -2.53
CA LEU A 53 -4.73 6.12 -3.50
C LEU A 53 -4.60 6.67 -4.92
N ASP A 54 -5.47 7.60 -5.33
CA ASP A 54 -5.41 8.27 -6.64
C ASP A 54 -4.11 9.07 -6.83
N GLN A 55 -3.47 9.48 -5.73
CA GLN A 55 -2.17 10.19 -5.75
C GLN A 55 -0.98 9.24 -5.64
N SER A 56 -1.22 7.94 -5.40
CA SER A 56 -0.15 6.96 -5.41
C SER A 56 0.34 6.78 -6.85
N PRO A 57 1.66 6.81 -7.10
CA PRO A 57 2.17 6.50 -8.43
C PRO A 57 1.64 5.14 -8.87
N GLU A 58 1.01 5.11 -10.04
CA GLU A 58 0.48 3.91 -10.71
C GLU A 58 1.65 3.05 -11.21
N GLY A 59 2.41 2.47 -10.29
CA GLY A 59 3.40 1.47 -10.62
C GLY A 59 2.71 0.12 -10.69
N PHE A 60 2.47 -0.41 -11.89
CA PHE A 60 2.36 -1.86 -11.95
C PHE A 60 3.74 -2.41 -11.60
N ILE A 61 3.79 -3.56 -10.95
CA ILE A 61 5.06 -4.22 -10.74
C ILE A 61 4.91 -5.62 -11.28
N ARG A 62 5.39 -5.84 -12.50
CA ARG A 62 5.41 -7.18 -13.06
C ARG A 62 6.59 -7.92 -12.44
N TYR A 63 6.31 -8.87 -11.56
CA TYR A 63 7.34 -9.75 -11.03
C TYR A 63 7.52 -10.94 -11.97
N GLN A 64 8.67 -11.01 -12.65
CA GLN A 64 9.13 -12.21 -13.33
C GLN A 64 10.38 -12.65 -12.58
N THR A 65 10.31 -13.81 -11.89
CA THR A 65 11.46 -14.43 -11.22
C THR A 65 12.26 -13.44 -10.36
N SER A 66 11.73 -13.08 -9.19
CA SER A 66 12.35 -12.22 -8.14
C SER A 66 12.61 -10.73 -8.44
N HIS A 67 12.30 -10.20 -9.63
CA HIS A 67 12.57 -8.79 -9.94
C HIS A 67 11.28 -7.98 -10.09
N ALA A 68 11.25 -6.77 -9.55
CA ALA A 68 10.16 -5.82 -9.76
C ALA A 68 10.38 -5.07 -11.07
N ILE A 69 9.48 -5.18 -12.05
CA ILE A 69 9.54 -4.41 -13.29
C ILE A 69 8.46 -3.34 -13.27
N ASP A 70 8.86 -2.07 -13.34
CA ASP A 70 7.96 -0.98 -13.67
C ASP A 70 7.54 -1.13 -15.15
N PRO A 71 6.26 -1.32 -15.49
CA PRO A 71 5.82 -1.53 -16.86
C PRO A 71 5.81 -0.25 -17.70
N VAL A 72 5.84 0.93 -17.05
CA VAL A 72 5.81 2.23 -17.72
C VAL A 72 7.23 2.60 -18.14
N THR A 73 8.20 2.38 -17.25
CA THR A 73 9.60 2.73 -17.51
C THR A 73 10.46 1.55 -17.96
N GLY A 74 10.00 0.31 -17.74
CA GLY A 74 10.78 -0.91 -17.99
C GLY A 74 11.93 -1.10 -17.00
N ILE A 75 12.06 -0.25 -15.98
CA ILE A 75 13.16 -0.31 -15.03
C ILE A 75 12.97 -1.52 -14.12
N VAL A 76 14.02 -2.32 -14.04
CA VAL A 76 14.11 -3.48 -13.16
C VAL A 76 14.64 -3.02 -11.81
N SER A 77 13.87 -3.25 -10.76
CA SER A 77 14.24 -2.99 -9.38
C SER A 77 14.44 -4.32 -8.64
N ASP A 78 15.59 -4.44 -7.99
CA ASP A 78 15.89 -5.49 -7.01
C ASP A 78 15.16 -5.18 -5.70
N SER A 79 13.82 -5.13 -5.74
CA SER A 79 13.04 -4.95 -4.53
C SER A 79 13.05 -6.26 -3.74
N PRO A 80 13.39 -6.25 -2.43
CA PRO A 80 13.31 -7.45 -1.62
C PRO A 80 11.85 -7.87 -1.56
N PHE A 81 11.59 -9.08 -2.05
CA PHE A 81 10.30 -9.71 -1.97
C PHE A 81 9.84 -9.73 -0.50
N PRO A 82 8.57 -9.43 -0.20
CA PRO A 82 8.06 -9.62 1.14
C PRO A 82 8.19 -11.10 1.48
N ASP A 83 8.85 -11.45 2.59
CA ASP A 83 9.05 -12.85 3.04
C ASP A 83 7.74 -13.64 3.12
N GLU A 84 6.60 -12.93 3.24
CA GLU A 84 5.26 -13.52 3.29
C GLU A 84 4.77 -14.07 1.93
N LEU A 85 5.34 -13.62 0.82
CA LEU A 85 5.11 -14.18 -0.49
C LEU A 85 6.25 -15.17 -0.76
N VAL A 86 5.98 -16.32 -1.38
CA VAL A 86 7.03 -17.28 -1.76
C VAL A 86 7.42 -17.08 -3.23
N PRO A 87 8.66 -16.66 -3.56
CA PRO A 87 9.04 -16.27 -4.93
C PRO A 87 8.75 -17.36 -5.96
N ASP A 88 8.91 -18.61 -5.56
CA ASP A 88 8.82 -19.78 -6.44
C ASP A 88 7.37 -20.21 -6.74
N ARG A 89 6.39 -19.61 -6.05
CA ARG A 89 4.96 -19.94 -6.21
C ARG A 89 4.13 -18.79 -6.77
N THR A 90 4.71 -17.59 -6.92
CA THR A 90 3.97 -16.39 -7.32
C THR A 90 4.30 -16.05 -8.77
N SER A 91 3.38 -16.33 -9.69
CA SER A 91 3.61 -16.20 -11.13
C SER A 91 3.46 -14.76 -11.62
N TYR A 92 2.52 -14.01 -11.06
CA TYR A 92 2.23 -12.62 -11.46
C TYR A 92 1.68 -11.83 -10.27
N MET A 93 2.01 -10.55 -10.19
CA MET A 93 1.42 -9.62 -9.23
C MET A 93 1.01 -8.34 -9.95
N ILE A 94 -0.21 -7.86 -9.72
CA ILE A 94 -0.79 -6.68 -10.38
C ILE A 94 -1.19 -5.70 -9.28
N HIS A 95 -0.80 -4.43 -9.41
CA HIS A 95 -1.25 -3.38 -8.50
C HIS A 95 -2.73 -3.05 -8.77
N CYS A 96 -3.52 -2.91 -7.70
CA CYS A 96 -4.93 -2.55 -7.71
C CYS A 96 -5.23 -1.64 -6.51
N ASP A 97 -5.29 -0.32 -6.70
CA ASP A 97 -5.70 0.65 -5.67
C ASP A 97 -5.00 0.45 -4.30
N GLY A 98 -3.67 0.31 -4.30
CA GLY A 98 -2.87 0.09 -3.08
C GLY A 98 -2.90 -1.33 -2.54
N LEU A 99 -3.59 -2.24 -3.22
CA LEU A 99 -3.54 -3.68 -3.03
C LEU A 99 -2.76 -4.32 -4.17
N MET A 100 -2.34 -5.57 -3.97
CA MET A 100 -1.66 -6.35 -4.99
C MET A 100 -2.46 -7.63 -5.25
N LEU A 101 -2.94 -7.82 -6.47
CA LEU A 101 -3.52 -9.06 -6.92
C LEU A 101 -2.38 -10.03 -7.25
N CYS A 102 -2.27 -11.13 -6.52
CA CYS A 102 -1.24 -12.15 -6.71
C CYS A 102 -1.86 -13.39 -7.36
N GLN A 103 -1.23 -13.87 -8.43
CA GLN A 103 -1.56 -15.12 -9.08
C GLN A 103 -0.51 -16.17 -8.71
N TRP A 104 -0.97 -17.32 -8.25
CA TRP A 104 -0.12 -18.39 -7.74
C TRP A 104 -0.13 -19.60 -8.67
N TYR A 105 1.02 -20.26 -8.78
CA TYR A 105 1.20 -21.53 -9.48
C TYR A 105 1.28 -22.68 -8.46
N ASP A 106 0.58 -23.78 -8.72
CA ASP A 106 0.72 -25.02 -7.97
C ASP A 106 1.68 -25.96 -8.71
N PRO A 107 2.87 -26.24 -8.16
CA PRO A 107 3.85 -27.12 -8.80
C PRO A 107 3.46 -28.60 -8.78
N ASP A 108 2.50 -29.02 -7.94
CA ASP A 108 2.12 -30.44 -7.79
C ASP A 108 0.99 -30.86 -8.77
N GLU A 109 0.34 -29.91 -9.46
CA GLU A 109 -0.64 -30.22 -10.52
C GLU A 109 0.03 -30.30 -11.91
N GLU A 110 0.41 -31.51 -12.29
CA GLU A 110 1.01 -31.86 -13.60
C GLU A 110 0.07 -31.58 -14.82
N ARG A 111 -1.17 -31.12 -14.58
CA ARG A 111 -2.17 -30.84 -15.61
C ARG A 111 -2.64 -29.38 -15.59
N ARG A 112 -1.94 -28.58 -16.40
CA ARG A 112 -2.46 -27.41 -17.15
C ARG A 112 -3.28 -26.39 -16.33
N MET A 113 -2.66 -25.24 -16.07
CA MET A 113 -3.09 -23.87 -16.44
C MET A 113 -4.52 -23.36 -16.13
N ILE A 114 -5.44 -24.14 -15.58
CA ILE A 114 -6.87 -23.78 -15.53
C ILE A 114 -7.26 -23.15 -14.19
N TYR A 115 -6.55 -23.46 -13.10
CA TYR A 115 -6.83 -22.90 -11.78
C TYR A 115 -5.58 -22.25 -11.19
N SER A 116 -5.32 -21.01 -11.58
CA SER A 116 -4.39 -20.21 -10.79
C SER A 116 -5.12 -19.76 -9.53
N ASN A 117 -4.61 -20.13 -8.35
CA ASN A 117 -5.10 -19.56 -7.12
C ASN A 117 -4.81 -18.05 -7.13
N ILE A 118 -5.80 -17.23 -6.82
CA ILE A 118 -5.67 -15.77 -6.80
C ILE A 118 -5.82 -15.30 -5.36
N SER A 119 -5.02 -14.32 -4.97
CA SER A 119 -5.17 -13.64 -3.68
C SER A 119 -5.01 -12.14 -3.82
N VAL A 120 -5.56 -11.39 -2.88
CA VAL A 120 -5.30 -9.96 -2.73
C VAL A 120 -4.40 -9.76 -1.51
N TRP A 121 -3.22 -9.17 -1.74
CA TRP A 121 -2.28 -8.78 -0.71
C TRP A 121 -2.39 -7.28 -0.43
N ASN A 122 -2.41 -6.91 0.85
CA ASN A 122 -2.30 -5.53 1.30
C ASN A 122 -0.86 -5.30 1.83
N PRO A 123 0.01 -4.60 1.08
CA PRO A 123 1.40 -4.36 1.49
C PRO A 123 1.53 -3.54 2.77
N ALA A 124 0.58 -2.62 2.99
CA ALA A 124 0.59 -1.73 4.14
C ALA A 124 0.24 -2.49 5.43
N LEU A 125 -0.70 -3.44 5.35
CA LEU A 125 -1.13 -4.26 6.48
C LEU A 125 -0.42 -5.60 6.60
N ARG A 126 0.38 -5.98 5.59
CA ARG A 126 1.00 -7.32 5.45
C ARG A 126 -0.02 -8.45 5.60
N LYS A 127 -1.19 -8.29 4.98
CA LYS A 127 -2.28 -9.29 5.03
C LYS A 127 -2.59 -9.80 3.65
N ILE A 128 -2.76 -11.11 3.52
CA ILE A 128 -3.16 -11.79 2.28
C ILE A 128 -4.58 -12.34 2.48
N LYS A 129 -5.42 -12.18 1.46
CA LYS A 129 -6.77 -12.76 1.41
C LYS A 129 -6.94 -13.56 0.11
N TRP A 130 -7.22 -14.85 0.22
CA TRP A 130 -7.47 -15.72 -0.92
C TRP A 130 -8.84 -15.46 -1.53
N ILE A 131 -8.91 -15.51 -2.86
CA ILE A 131 -10.15 -15.47 -3.62
C ILE A 131 -10.52 -16.93 -3.94
N PRO A 132 -11.70 -17.41 -3.52
CA PRO A 132 -12.15 -18.75 -3.88
C PRO A 132 -12.37 -18.87 -5.41
N PRO A 133 -12.22 -20.06 -5.99
CA PRO A 133 -12.50 -20.32 -7.40
C PRO A 133 -13.98 -20.14 -7.75
#